data_AF-A0A923L724-F1
#
_entry.id   AF-A0A923L724-F1
#
_cell.length_a   1.000
_cell.length_b   1.000
_cell.length_c   1.000
_cell.angle_alpha   90.00
_cell.angle_beta   90.00
_cell.angle_gamma   90.00
#
_symmetry.space_group_name_H-M   'P 1'
#
loop_
_entity.id
_entity.type
_entity.pdbx_description
1 polymer ?
#
loop_
_entity_poly.entity_id
_entity_poly.type
_entity_poly.pdbx_seq_one_letter_code
_entity_poly.pdbx_strand_id
1 'polypeptide(L)'
;MKLIIRNSILFFFLFLSIILVVLKGEKINAFVSEVFDKNEGVITIVSIDAQQGFPIKDVTFQLLDSETEEVLAELTTGSDGVVRTNDLPQNKTYQIIQTDIYWPYQLNTDPQTIALLSEEEEIAIENNVHPSVTTYERTDQDEVVVTEMNLSVDTVLQEPELPNGCEVTSLASVLHYYGYEVDKTVLSDKYLPKIPFEVKNGKLYGADPYNAYAGEPRSRNQGFFSYAPPIIETVNRYFKEVGGHHKTEDITGSSPEELLNNYVQEGIPVVVWTTIDLKEPLFNYSWYVHGTEKSIDVIRNSHTVVLTGFSEEEVFVMDPLKGNVSYPMDQFFEIYKKAGSHAMVVR
;
A
#
# COMPACT_ATOMS: atom_id res chain seq x y z
N MET A 1 38.92 -84.02 17.59
CA MET A 1 37.51 -83.75 17.24
C MET A 1 36.62 -83.33 18.42
N LYS A 2 36.85 -83.80 19.67
CA LYS A 2 36.00 -83.44 20.83
C LYS A 2 36.18 -82.00 21.37
N LEU A 3 37.34 -81.35 21.16
CA LEU A 3 37.58 -79.97 21.65
C LEU A 3 36.95 -78.88 20.75
N ILE A 4 36.90 -79.13 19.43
CA ILE A 4 36.39 -78.16 18.43
C ILE A 4 34.86 -78.04 18.54
N ILE A 5 34.17 -79.16 18.76
CA ILE A 5 32.70 -79.18 18.94
C ILE A 5 32.29 -78.45 20.22
N ARG A 6 33.08 -78.58 21.30
CA ARG A 6 32.79 -77.92 22.59
C ARG A 6 32.94 -76.39 22.53
N ASN A 7 33.93 -75.89 21.78
CA ASN A 7 34.12 -74.45 21.58
C ASN A 7 33.10 -73.86 20.59
N SER A 8 32.66 -74.61 19.57
CA SER A 8 31.59 -74.17 18.65
C SER A 8 30.24 -74.01 19.34
N ILE A 9 29.89 -74.90 20.27
CA ILE A 9 28.63 -74.81 21.02
C ILE A 9 28.67 -73.61 21.98
N LEU A 10 29.81 -73.34 22.64
CA LEU A 10 29.97 -72.17 23.51
C LEU A 10 29.85 -70.85 22.73
N PHE A 11 30.44 -70.78 21.53
CA PHE A 11 30.33 -69.62 20.64
C PHE A 11 28.89 -69.43 20.13
N PHE A 12 28.17 -70.51 19.86
CA PHE A 12 26.77 -70.44 19.43
C PHE A 12 25.86 -69.89 20.54
N PHE A 13 26.04 -70.34 21.80
CA PHE A 13 25.29 -69.78 22.93
C PHE A 13 25.67 -68.32 23.23
N LEU A 14 26.95 -67.95 23.08
CA LEU A 14 27.39 -66.56 23.22
C LEU A 14 26.76 -65.67 22.14
N PHE A 15 26.77 -66.13 20.88
CA PHE A 15 26.16 -65.41 19.76
C PHE A 15 24.64 -65.30 19.91
N LEU A 16 23.97 -66.38 20.34
CA LEU A 16 22.53 -66.38 20.62
C LEU A 16 22.19 -65.46 21.80
N SER A 17 23.03 -65.37 22.82
CA SER A 17 22.84 -64.44 23.94
C SER A 17 23.02 -62.98 23.51
N ILE A 18 23.99 -62.69 22.63
CA ILE A 18 24.20 -61.35 22.05
C ILE A 18 23.01 -60.99 21.17
N ILE A 19 22.51 -61.90 20.32
CA ILE A 19 21.32 -61.66 19.49
C ILE A 19 20.07 -61.42 20.36
N LEU A 20 19.92 -62.14 21.47
CA LEU A 20 18.80 -61.95 22.40
C LEU A 20 18.87 -60.63 23.16
N VAL A 21 20.08 -60.15 23.48
CA VAL A 21 20.33 -58.84 24.10
C VAL A 21 20.11 -57.72 23.08
N VAL A 22 20.53 -57.89 21.82
CA VAL A 22 20.27 -56.93 20.73
C VAL A 22 18.78 -56.86 20.41
N LEU A 23 18.09 -58.00 20.26
CA LEU A 23 16.64 -58.04 20.00
C LEU A 23 15.81 -57.53 21.19
N LYS A 24 16.26 -57.76 22.43
CA LYS A 24 15.66 -57.10 23.60
C LYS A 24 15.98 -55.62 23.64
N GLY A 25 17.18 -55.20 23.26
CA GLY A 25 17.60 -53.80 23.17
C GLY A 25 16.82 -53.03 22.11
N GLU A 26 16.57 -53.61 20.95
CA GLU A 26 15.70 -53.05 19.91
C GLU A 26 14.23 -52.99 20.36
N LYS A 27 13.73 -54.04 21.04
CA LYS A 27 12.38 -54.00 21.63
C LYS A 27 12.27 -53.02 22.80
N ILE A 28 13.32 -52.83 23.58
CA ILE A 28 13.38 -51.86 24.67
C ILE A 28 13.51 -50.45 24.09
N ASN A 29 14.28 -50.23 23.02
CA ASN A 29 14.33 -48.93 22.34
C ASN A 29 13.02 -48.60 21.62
N ALA A 30 12.37 -49.59 21.00
CA ALA A 30 11.03 -49.42 20.42
C ALA A 30 9.99 -49.15 21.52
N PHE A 31 10.02 -49.90 22.63
CA PHE A 31 9.14 -49.68 23.77
C PHE A 31 9.42 -48.35 24.47
N VAL A 32 10.68 -47.92 24.62
CA VAL A 32 11.05 -46.62 25.19
C VAL A 32 10.65 -45.49 24.24
N SER A 33 10.79 -45.67 22.92
CA SER A 33 10.25 -44.75 21.90
C SER A 33 8.72 -44.70 21.87
N GLU A 34 8.04 -45.75 22.33
CA GLU A 34 6.58 -45.87 22.38
C GLU A 34 6.01 -45.50 23.77
N VAL A 35 6.87 -45.40 24.80
CA VAL A 35 6.55 -45.08 26.21
C VAL A 35 7.03 -43.68 26.62
N PHE A 36 7.91 -43.04 25.84
CA PHE A 36 7.88 -41.59 25.78
C PHE A 36 6.56 -41.25 25.09
N ASP A 37 5.54 -40.97 25.92
CA ASP A 37 4.37 -40.20 25.50
C ASP A 37 4.87 -39.17 24.49
N LYS A 38 4.24 -39.13 23.32
CA LYS A 38 4.37 -38.00 22.42
C LYS A 38 3.94 -36.80 23.26
N ASN A 39 4.91 -36.17 23.93
CA ASN A 39 4.75 -34.90 24.63
C ASN A 39 4.53 -33.91 23.50
N GLU A 40 3.31 -33.95 23.01
CA GLU A 40 2.78 -33.13 21.95
C GLU A 40 1.83 -32.13 22.60
N GLY A 41 1.76 -30.95 22.01
CA GLY A 41 0.87 -29.92 22.45
C GLY A 41 0.44 -29.09 21.26
N VAL A 42 -0.44 -28.15 21.52
CA VAL A 42 -1.01 -27.29 20.50
C VAL A 42 -0.78 -25.84 20.88
N ILE A 43 -0.50 -25.04 19.85
CA ILE A 43 -0.42 -23.59 19.98
C ILE A 43 -1.73 -23.02 19.46
N THR A 44 -2.35 -22.17 20.27
CA THR A 44 -3.50 -21.35 19.89
C THR A 44 -3.01 -19.95 19.54
N ILE A 45 -3.29 -19.51 18.32
CA ILE A 45 -2.99 -18.14 17.87
C ILE A 45 -4.30 -17.37 17.92
N VAL A 46 -4.30 -16.25 18.63
CA VAL A 46 -5.43 -15.32 18.74
C VAL A 46 -5.05 -14.01 18.07
N SER A 47 -5.65 -13.73 16.92
CA SER A 47 -5.40 -12.50 16.15
C SER A 47 -6.41 -11.43 16.50
N ILE A 48 -5.94 -10.30 17.01
CA ILE A 48 -6.78 -9.19 17.48
C ILE A 48 -6.34 -7.85 16.89
N ASP A 49 -7.30 -6.94 16.78
CA ASP A 49 -7.08 -5.52 16.54
C ASP A 49 -6.36 -4.90 17.75
N ALA A 50 -5.24 -4.23 17.50
CA ALA A 50 -4.40 -3.67 18.56
C ALA A 50 -5.06 -2.51 19.33
N GLN A 51 -6.00 -1.79 18.74
CA GLN A 51 -6.63 -0.60 19.33
C GLN A 51 -7.96 -0.93 20.03
N GLN A 52 -8.81 -1.71 19.38
CA GLN A 52 -10.17 -2.02 19.79
C GLN A 52 -10.29 -3.42 20.42
N GLY A 53 -9.27 -4.28 20.28
CA GLY A 53 -9.22 -5.62 20.88
C GLY A 53 -10.16 -6.64 20.22
N PHE A 54 -10.71 -6.30 19.06
CA PHE A 54 -11.65 -7.14 18.33
C PHE A 54 -10.95 -8.29 17.60
N PRO A 55 -11.56 -9.49 17.51
CA PRO A 55 -10.98 -10.60 16.78
C PRO A 55 -10.96 -10.35 15.27
N ILE A 56 -9.87 -10.78 14.62
CA ILE A 56 -9.65 -10.62 13.16
C ILE A 56 -9.68 -11.98 12.47
N LYS A 57 -10.67 -12.18 11.60
CA LYS A 57 -10.82 -13.37 10.77
C LYS A 57 -9.88 -13.38 9.57
N ASP A 58 -9.68 -14.56 8.99
CA ASP A 58 -8.99 -14.77 7.72
C ASP A 58 -7.52 -14.28 7.70
N VAL A 59 -6.89 -14.15 8.87
CA VAL A 59 -5.46 -13.83 8.98
C VAL A 59 -4.66 -15.10 8.77
N THR A 60 -3.67 -15.06 7.87
CA THR A 60 -2.84 -16.22 7.57
C THR A 60 -1.45 -16.13 8.20
N PHE A 61 -0.97 -17.27 8.67
CA PHE A 61 0.33 -17.42 9.30
C PHE A 61 1.07 -18.65 8.77
N GLN A 62 2.39 -18.54 8.65
CA GLN A 62 3.30 -19.67 8.59
C GLN A 62 3.81 -19.98 10.00
N LEU A 63 3.77 -21.27 10.35
CA LEU A 63 4.40 -21.82 11.55
C LEU A 63 5.71 -22.50 11.16
N LEU A 64 6.80 -22.13 11.81
CA LEU A 64 8.13 -22.70 11.57
C LEU A 64 8.72 -23.30 12.86
N ASP A 65 9.49 -24.36 12.71
CA ASP A 65 10.42 -24.81 13.77
C ASP A 65 11.55 -23.78 13.89
N SER A 66 11.78 -23.25 15.09
CA SER A 66 12.74 -22.16 15.29
C SER A 66 14.20 -22.60 15.14
N GLU A 67 14.50 -23.89 15.28
CA GLU A 67 15.87 -24.42 15.13
C GLU A 67 16.18 -24.80 13.68
N THR A 68 15.23 -25.40 12.97
CA THR A 68 15.45 -25.89 11.59
C THR A 68 14.99 -24.92 10.50
N GLU A 69 14.22 -23.89 10.86
CA GLU A 69 13.52 -22.97 9.94
C GLU A 69 12.57 -23.71 8.97
N GLU A 70 12.17 -24.94 9.30
CA GLU A 70 11.22 -25.72 8.50
C GLU A 70 9.80 -25.19 8.67
N VAL A 71 9.10 -24.90 7.56
CA VAL A 71 7.67 -24.56 7.56
C VAL A 71 6.86 -25.81 7.88
N LEU A 72 6.19 -25.81 9.02
CA LEU A 72 5.41 -26.93 9.55
C LEU A 72 3.94 -26.86 9.13
N ALA A 73 3.38 -25.65 9.02
CA ALA A 73 1.98 -25.45 8.68
C ALA A 73 1.72 -24.03 8.13
N GLU A 74 0.65 -23.91 7.36
CA GLU A 74 -0.03 -22.66 7.08
C GLU A 74 -1.36 -22.67 7.83
N LEU A 75 -1.66 -21.58 8.53
CA LEU A 75 -2.77 -21.47 9.48
C LEU A 75 -3.60 -20.24 9.11
N THR A 76 -4.92 -20.33 9.27
CA THR A 76 -5.85 -19.21 8.99
C THR A 76 -6.86 -19.08 10.12
N THR A 77 -7.05 -17.86 10.64
CA THR A 77 -8.00 -17.60 11.73
C THR A 77 -9.46 -17.74 11.30
N GLY A 78 -10.27 -18.28 12.20
CA GLY A 78 -11.72 -18.32 12.06
C GLY A 78 -12.38 -16.96 12.31
N SER A 79 -13.71 -16.92 12.28
CA SER A 79 -14.49 -15.70 12.55
C SER A 79 -14.30 -15.13 13.96
N ASP A 80 -13.86 -15.98 14.91
CA ASP A 80 -13.51 -15.61 16.28
C ASP A 80 -12.06 -15.13 16.43
N GLY A 81 -11.33 -15.01 15.33
CA GLY A 81 -9.93 -14.58 15.32
C GLY A 81 -8.94 -15.64 15.80
N VAL A 82 -9.38 -16.89 15.95
CA VAL A 82 -8.57 -17.96 16.53
C VAL A 82 -8.18 -19.00 15.48
N VAL A 83 -6.96 -19.50 15.55
CA VAL A 83 -6.52 -20.72 14.86
C VAL A 83 -5.67 -21.59 15.79
N ARG A 84 -5.80 -22.90 15.67
CA ARG A 84 -5.01 -23.88 16.43
C ARG A 84 -4.13 -24.68 15.49
N THR A 85 -2.90 -24.94 15.93
CA THR A 85 -1.99 -25.84 15.22
C THR A 85 -2.48 -27.29 15.30
N ASN A 86 -1.93 -28.15 14.44
CA ASN A 86 -1.91 -29.59 14.71
C ASN A 86 -1.00 -29.88 15.93
N ASP A 87 -0.97 -31.13 16.38
CA ASP A 87 -0.08 -31.59 17.44
C ASP A 87 1.40 -31.36 17.08
N LEU A 88 2.11 -30.66 17.96
CA LEU A 88 3.52 -30.27 17.81
C LEU A 88 4.36 -30.82 18.96
N PRO A 89 5.62 -31.20 18.74
CA PRO A 89 6.51 -31.60 19.83
C PRO A 89 6.69 -30.50 20.89
N GLN A 90 6.47 -30.84 22.16
CA GLN A 90 6.75 -29.98 23.31
C GLN A 90 8.27 -29.82 23.56
N ASN A 91 8.61 -28.85 24.42
CA ASN A 91 9.97 -28.42 24.75
C ASN A 91 10.75 -27.88 23.54
N LYS A 92 10.02 -27.36 22.55
CA LYS A 92 10.56 -26.66 21.39
C LYS A 92 10.06 -25.22 21.33
N THR A 93 10.79 -24.39 20.60
CA THR A 93 10.37 -23.04 20.25
C THR A 93 9.96 -23.00 18.78
N TYR A 94 8.86 -22.31 18.51
CA TYR A 94 8.30 -22.12 17.18
C TYR A 94 8.29 -20.63 16.82
N GLN A 95 8.36 -20.36 15.53
CA GLN A 95 8.17 -19.03 14.95
C GLN A 95 6.84 -18.98 14.22
N ILE A 96 6.13 -17.87 14.39
CA ILE A 96 4.88 -17.57 13.72
C ILE A 96 5.11 -16.31 12.90
N ILE A 97 4.94 -16.42 11.60
CA ILE A 97 5.15 -15.32 10.66
C ILE A 97 3.82 -15.07 9.96
N GLN A 98 3.30 -13.86 10.06
CA GLN A 98 2.10 -13.49 9.31
C GLN A 98 2.42 -13.45 7.82
N THR A 99 1.55 -14.04 7.00
CA THR A 99 1.72 -14.10 5.55
C THR A 99 0.68 -13.30 4.78
N ASP A 100 -0.50 -13.10 5.35
CA ASP A 100 -1.57 -12.31 4.74
C ASP A 100 -2.55 -11.79 5.80
N ILE A 101 -3.07 -10.59 5.55
CA ILE A 101 -4.13 -9.96 6.32
C ILE A 101 -4.83 -8.92 5.44
N TYR A 102 -6.15 -8.81 5.58
CA TYR A 102 -6.93 -7.89 4.76
C TYR A 102 -6.76 -6.43 5.20
N TRP A 103 -6.82 -5.52 4.22
CA TRP A 103 -6.88 -4.07 4.45
C TRP A 103 -8.07 -3.71 5.36
N PRO A 104 -7.92 -2.88 6.41
CA PRO A 104 -6.86 -1.87 6.60
C PRO A 104 -5.69 -2.28 7.48
N TYR A 105 -5.56 -3.54 7.86
CA TYR A 105 -4.45 -3.96 8.72
C TYR A 105 -3.11 -3.99 7.96
N GLN A 106 -2.05 -3.62 8.67
CA GLN A 106 -0.70 -3.69 8.13
C GLN A 106 -0.13 -5.09 8.37
N LEU A 107 0.26 -5.78 7.29
CA LEU A 107 0.95 -7.06 7.37
C LEU A 107 2.26 -6.91 8.15
N ASN A 108 2.41 -7.70 9.23
CA ASN A 108 3.62 -7.76 10.02
C ASN A 108 4.33 -9.12 9.84
N THR A 109 5.36 -9.12 9.01
CA THR A 109 6.18 -10.31 8.72
C THR A 109 7.28 -10.56 9.75
N ASP A 110 7.40 -9.75 10.81
CA ASP A 110 8.41 -9.97 11.84
C ASP A 110 8.07 -11.23 12.65
N PRO A 111 8.99 -12.22 12.76
CA PRO A 111 8.70 -13.47 13.43
C PRO A 111 8.34 -13.29 14.90
N GLN A 112 7.20 -13.86 15.30
CA GLN A 112 6.78 -13.98 16.70
C GLN A 112 7.19 -15.35 17.23
N THR A 113 7.85 -15.42 18.38
CA THR A 113 8.34 -16.68 18.95
C THR A 113 7.50 -17.14 20.13
N ILE A 114 7.22 -18.45 20.19
CA ILE A 114 6.54 -19.09 21.33
C ILE A 114 7.20 -20.42 21.68
N ALA A 115 7.37 -20.68 22.97
CA ALA A 115 7.88 -21.97 23.47
C ALA A 115 6.71 -22.85 23.89
N LEU A 116 6.63 -24.07 23.34
CA LEU A 116 5.60 -25.04 23.70
C LEU A 116 6.05 -25.86 24.90
N LEU A 117 5.73 -25.39 26.12
CA LEU A 117 6.22 -25.99 27.38
C LEU A 117 5.18 -26.89 28.06
N SER A 118 3.92 -26.80 27.63
CA SER A 118 2.80 -27.59 28.14
C SER A 118 1.92 -28.12 26.99
N GLU A 119 0.82 -28.80 27.33
CA GLU A 119 -0.10 -29.36 26.33
C GLU A 119 -0.81 -28.29 25.50
N GLU A 120 -1.02 -27.10 26.07
CA GLU A 120 -1.67 -25.97 25.39
C GLU A 120 -0.92 -24.68 25.73
N GLU A 121 -0.46 -23.98 24.70
CA GLU A 121 0.06 -22.62 24.84
C GLU A 121 -0.72 -21.68 23.92
N GLU A 122 -0.82 -20.41 24.31
CA GLU A 122 -1.54 -19.40 23.57
C GLU A 122 -0.65 -18.19 23.32
N ILE A 123 -0.76 -17.62 22.12
CA ILE A 123 -0.16 -16.34 21.77
C ILE A 123 -1.21 -15.42 21.14
N ALA A 124 -1.30 -14.21 21.68
CA ALA A 124 -2.05 -13.13 21.06
C ALA A 124 -1.16 -12.37 20.08
N ILE A 125 -1.65 -12.14 18.87
CA ILE A 125 -1.01 -11.33 17.84
C ILE A 125 -1.87 -10.09 17.65
N GLU A 126 -1.34 -8.94 18.07
CA GLU A 126 -1.95 -7.62 17.90
C GLU A 126 -1.61 -7.07 16.51
N ASN A 127 -2.64 -6.63 15.78
CA ASN A 127 -2.51 -6.09 14.44
C ASN A 127 -2.89 -4.61 14.43
N ASN A 128 -1.99 -3.78 13.91
CA ASN A 128 -2.25 -2.36 13.73
C ASN A 128 -2.82 -2.12 12.33
N VAL A 129 -3.70 -1.13 12.22
CA VAL A 129 -4.10 -0.60 10.90
C VAL A 129 -2.93 0.15 10.24
N HIS A 130 -3.02 0.33 8.93
CA HIS A 130 -2.03 1.09 8.17
C HIS A 130 -1.86 2.50 8.75
N PRO A 131 -0.65 3.07 8.86
CA PRO A 131 -0.41 4.36 9.52
C PRO A 131 -1.17 5.56 8.94
N SER A 132 -1.67 5.45 7.71
CA SER A 132 -2.50 6.49 7.10
C SER A 132 -3.96 6.46 7.59
N VAL A 133 -4.43 5.35 8.16
CA VAL A 133 -5.78 5.20 8.69
C VAL A 133 -5.81 5.82 10.08
N THR A 134 -6.61 6.86 10.27
CA THR A 134 -6.73 7.58 11.54
C THR A 134 -7.96 7.14 12.34
N THR A 135 -9.06 6.82 11.64
CA THR A 135 -10.30 6.34 12.24
C THR A 135 -10.93 5.24 11.37
N TYR A 136 -11.49 4.23 12.02
CA TYR A 136 -12.21 3.15 11.38
C TYR A 136 -13.29 2.60 12.32
N GLU A 137 -14.31 2.02 11.75
CA GLU A 137 -15.43 1.44 12.46
C GLU A 137 -15.62 -0.03 12.10
N ARG A 138 -16.27 -0.77 12.99
CA ARG A 138 -16.69 -2.14 12.73
C ARG A 138 -18.20 -2.18 12.49
N THR A 139 -18.59 -2.78 11.38
CA THR A 139 -20.02 -2.94 11.04
C THR A 139 -20.66 -4.06 11.85
N ASP A 140 -21.99 -4.14 11.83
CA ASP A 140 -22.75 -5.26 12.42
C ASP A 140 -22.41 -6.63 11.82
N GLN A 141 -21.69 -6.66 10.68
CA GLN A 141 -21.25 -7.86 9.98
C GLN A 141 -19.77 -8.19 10.24
N ASP A 142 -19.18 -7.58 11.27
CA ASP A 142 -17.78 -7.71 11.68
C ASP A 142 -16.76 -7.20 10.65
N GLU A 143 -17.20 -6.44 9.64
CA GLU A 143 -16.33 -5.83 8.64
C GLU A 143 -15.73 -4.52 9.15
N VAL A 144 -14.46 -4.27 8.84
CA VAL A 144 -13.77 -3.04 9.20
C VAL A 144 -13.88 -2.04 8.04
N VAL A 145 -14.41 -0.85 8.32
CA VAL A 145 -14.58 0.22 7.35
C VAL A 145 -13.75 1.42 7.79
N VAL A 146 -12.86 1.88 6.90
CA VAL A 146 -12.08 3.10 7.11
C VAL A 146 -13.01 4.30 7.01
N THR A 147 -13.14 5.07 8.08
CA THR A 147 -13.96 6.29 8.14
C THR A 147 -13.13 7.56 8.02
N GLU A 148 -11.84 7.47 8.36
CA GLU A 148 -10.90 8.56 8.15
C GLU A 148 -9.49 8.05 7.85
N MET A 149 -8.87 8.64 6.83
CA MET A 149 -7.46 8.41 6.53
C MET A 149 -6.82 9.61 5.85
N ASN A 150 -5.50 9.72 6.02
CA ASN A 150 -4.69 10.71 5.33
C ASN A 150 -3.30 10.15 4.99
N LEU A 151 -2.97 10.16 3.71
CA LEU A 151 -1.65 9.79 3.20
C LEU A 151 -0.64 10.89 3.58
N SER A 152 0.57 10.47 3.96
CA SER A 152 1.64 11.38 4.36
C SER A 152 2.31 12.03 3.16
N VAL A 153 1.57 12.87 2.43
CA VAL A 153 2.08 13.66 1.31
C VAL A 153 2.63 14.99 1.83
N ASP A 154 3.90 15.24 1.58
CA ASP A 154 4.57 16.47 2.00
C ASP A 154 4.05 17.70 1.27
N THR A 155 4.05 18.84 1.98
CA THR A 155 3.66 20.12 1.42
C THR A 155 4.71 20.62 0.43
N VAL A 156 4.27 20.87 -0.81
CA VAL A 156 5.06 21.56 -1.83
C VAL A 156 4.28 22.78 -2.32
N LEU A 157 4.77 23.97 -2.02
CA LEU A 157 4.13 25.23 -2.46
C LEU A 157 4.62 25.61 -3.85
N GLN A 158 3.78 26.22 -4.69
CA GLN A 158 4.16 26.62 -6.06
C GLN A 158 4.92 27.95 -6.11
N GLU A 159 4.57 28.90 -5.24
CA GLU A 159 5.21 30.21 -5.15
C GLU A 159 6.53 30.14 -4.36
N PRO A 160 7.48 31.06 -4.61
CA PRO A 160 7.42 32.15 -5.60
C PRO A 160 7.78 31.75 -7.05
N GLU A 161 8.30 30.54 -7.26
CA GLU A 161 8.97 30.16 -8.51
C GLU A 161 7.99 29.94 -9.67
N LEU A 162 6.81 29.38 -9.38
CA LEU A 162 5.81 28.98 -10.37
C LEU A 162 4.42 29.57 -10.04
N PRO A 163 4.18 30.87 -10.31
CA PRO A 163 2.90 31.52 -10.06
C PRO A 163 1.69 30.84 -10.73
N ASN A 164 1.90 30.11 -11.82
CA ASN A 164 0.88 29.33 -12.52
C ASN A 164 1.29 27.85 -12.66
N GLY A 165 1.96 27.28 -11.65
CA GLY A 165 2.49 25.91 -11.71
C GLY A 165 1.79 24.90 -10.83
N CYS A 166 0.49 25.04 -10.57
CA CYS A 166 -0.23 24.14 -9.68
C CYS A 166 -0.06 22.66 -10.08
N GLU A 167 -0.14 22.33 -11.37
CA GLU A 167 -0.09 20.95 -11.87
C GLU A 167 1.25 20.28 -11.66
N VAL A 168 2.35 20.96 -12.01
CA VAL A 168 3.70 20.43 -11.82
C VAL A 168 4.12 20.45 -10.35
N THR A 169 3.54 21.32 -9.53
CA THR A 169 3.79 21.36 -8.09
C THR A 169 3.06 20.24 -7.37
N SER A 170 1.78 20.01 -7.69
CA SER A 170 1.02 18.83 -7.25
C SER A 170 1.67 17.54 -7.71
N LEU A 171 2.20 17.49 -8.94
CA LEU A 171 2.97 16.35 -9.39
C LEU A 171 4.24 16.14 -8.55
N ALA A 172 4.97 17.21 -8.23
CA ALA A 172 6.18 17.11 -7.42
C ALA A 172 5.90 16.48 -6.04
N SER A 173 4.82 16.87 -5.35
CA SER A 173 4.49 16.26 -4.06
C SER A 173 4.12 14.79 -4.16
N VAL A 174 3.43 14.38 -5.24
CA VAL A 174 3.16 12.95 -5.49
C VAL A 174 4.46 12.18 -5.75
N LEU A 175 5.41 12.77 -6.48
CA LEU A 175 6.71 12.16 -6.70
C LEU A 175 7.55 12.08 -5.41
N HIS A 176 7.49 13.09 -4.54
CA HIS A 176 8.11 13.07 -3.21
C HIS A 176 7.53 11.97 -2.33
N TYR A 177 6.21 11.76 -2.35
CA TYR A 177 5.54 10.67 -1.64
C TYR A 177 6.10 9.28 -2.03
N TYR A 178 6.49 9.10 -3.29
CA TYR A 178 7.15 7.87 -3.77
C TYR A 178 8.69 7.88 -3.64
N GLY A 179 9.26 8.86 -2.94
CA GLY A 179 10.70 8.97 -2.67
C GLY A 179 11.53 9.55 -3.83
N TYR A 180 10.91 10.14 -4.84
CA TYR A 180 11.63 10.81 -5.93
C TYR A 180 11.90 12.29 -5.60
N GLU A 181 13.13 12.63 -5.25
CA GLU A 181 13.57 13.98 -4.87
C GLU A 181 13.70 14.96 -6.07
N VAL A 182 12.61 15.25 -6.78
CA VAL A 182 12.59 16.19 -7.91
C VAL A 182 11.94 17.52 -7.57
N ASP A 183 12.57 18.64 -7.95
CA ASP A 183 12.00 19.96 -7.75
C ASP A 183 10.92 20.29 -8.81
N LYS A 184 9.83 20.93 -8.38
CA LYS A 184 8.73 21.42 -9.25
C LYS A 184 9.24 22.24 -10.45
N THR A 185 10.32 23.01 -10.26
CA THR A 185 10.92 23.83 -11.32
C THR A 185 11.66 22.99 -12.35
N VAL A 186 12.27 21.88 -11.93
CA VAL A 186 12.89 20.93 -12.86
C VAL A 186 11.82 20.26 -13.72
N LEU A 187 10.69 19.85 -13.12
CA LEU A 187 9.53 19.34 -13.85
C LEU A 187 9.03 20.35 -14.89
N SER A 188 8.84 21.60 -14.47
CA SER A 188 8.35 22.69 -15.33
C SER A 188 9.31 23.08 -16.46
N ASP A 189 10.60 23.20 -16.17
CA ASP A 189 11.57 23.78 -17.09
C ASP A 189 12.11 22.76 -18.09
N LYS A 190 12.27 21.51 -17.66
CA LYS A 190 12.95 20.47 -18.45
C LYS A 190 11.99 19.49 -19.12
N TYR A 191 10.91 19.13 -18.45
CA TYR A 191 10.10 17.98 -18.87
C TYR A 191 8.72 18.39 -19.43
N LEU A 192 8.09 19.43 -18.87
CA LEU A 192 6.76 19.89 -19.25
C LEU A 192 6.70 20.39 -20.71
N PRO A 193 5.89 19.78 -21.61
CA PRO A 193 5.62 20.35 -22.92
C PRO A 193 4.81 21.65 -22.77
N LYS A 194 5.32 22.74 -23.36
CA LYS A 194 4.76 24.10 -23.27
C LYS A 194 4.57 24.70 -24.65
N ILE A 195 3.49 25.46 -24.85
CA ILE A 195 3.31 26.33 -26.02
C ILE A 195 3.03 27.75 -25.52
N PRO A 196 3.86 28.74 -25.88
CA PRO A 196 3.67 30.11 -25.42
C PRO A 196 2.42 30.75 -26.05
N PHE A 197 1.83 31.71 -25.35
CA PHE A 197 0.79 32.56 -25.91
C PHE A 197 1.34 33.52 -26.96
N GLU A 198 0.58 33.72 -28.03
CA GLU A 198 0.94 34.63 -29.13
C GLU A 198 -0.28 35.42 -29.59
N VAL A 199 -0.12 36.73 -29.85
CA VAL A 199 -1.20 37.56 -30.40
C VAL A 199 -0.97 37.78 -31.89
N LYS A 200 -1.90 37.33 -32.74
CA LYS A 200 -1.90 37.54 -34.20
C LYS A 200 -3.20 38.20 -34.64
N ASN A 201 -3.09 39.32 -35.35
CA ASN A 201 -4.24 40.06 -35.89
C ASN A 201 -5.34 40.33 -34.84
N GLY A 202 -4.94 40.62 -33.60
CA GLY A 202 -5.86 40.89 -32.48
C GLY A 202 -6.48 39.65 -31.82
N LYS A 203 -6.15 38.44 -32.26
CA LYS A 203 -6.56 37.18 -31.63
C LYS A 203 -5.43 36.60 -30.79
N LEU A 204 -5.74 36.11 -29.59
CA LEU A 204 -4.83 35.37 -28.73
C LEU A 204 -4.80 33.89 -29.16
N TYR A 205 -3.60 33.34 -29.33
CA TYR A 205 -3.37 31.93 -29.64
C TYR A 205 -2.56 31.28 -28.52
N GLY A 206 -2.90 30.05 -28.17
CA GLY A 206 -2.25 29.28 -27.10
C GLY A 206 -2.34 27.77 -27.35
N ALA A 207 -1.86 26.97 -26.39
CA ALA A 207 -1.94 25.52 -26.47
C ALA A 207 -3.39 25.03 -26.46
N ASP A 208 -3.65 23.84 -27.05
CA ASP A 208 -4.76 23.02 -26.55
C ASP A 208 -4.28 22.39 -25.22
N PRO A 209 -4.95 22.64 -24.07
CA PRO A 209 -4.51 22.15 -22.76
C PRO A 209 -4.38 20.64 -22.64
N TYR A 210 -5.00 19.87 -23.54
CA TYR A 210 -4.81 18.41 -23.61
C TYR A 210 -3.50 18.00 -24.29
N ASN A 211 -2.84 18.90 -25.03
CA ASN A 211 -1.64 18.59 -25.81
C ASN A 211 -0.37 19.22 -25.23
N ALA A 212 -0.47 20.39 -24.59
CA ALA A 212 0.63 21.06 -23.92
C ALA A 212 0.12 22.07 -22.90
N TYR A 213 0.99 22.47 -21.97
CA TYR A 213 0.71 23.59 -21.08
C TYR A 213 0.61 24.91 -21.87
N ALA A 214 -0.47 25.65 -21.64
CA ALA A 214 -0.73 26.93 -22.28
C ALA A 214 0.06 28.05 -21.58
N GLY A 215 1.16 28.48 -22.19
CA GLY A 215 2.02 29.54 -21.69
C GLY A 215 3.25 29.04 -20.94
N GLU A 216 3.63 29.75 -19.88
CA GLU A 216 4.81 29.48 -19.05
C GLU A 216 4.45 29.54 -17.56
N PRO A 217 4.56 28.43 -16.79
CA PRO A 217 4.24 28.40 -15.35
C PRO A 217 4.95 29.45 -14.51
N ARG A 218 6.18 29.84 -14.88
CA ARG A 218 6.96 30.90 -14.19
C ARG A 218 6.40 32.29 -14.40
N SER A 219 5.63 32.51 -15.47
CA SER A 219 5.16 33.84 -15.84
C SER A 219 3.87 34.18 -15.10
N ARG A 220 3.85 35.30 -14.35
CA ARG A 220 2.64 35.80 -13.70
C ARG A 220 1.51 36.17 -14.68
N ASN A 221 1.86 36.53 -15.92
CA ASN A 221 0.92 37.10 -16.89
C ASN A 221 0.80 36.30 -18.20
N GLN A 222 1.59 35.24 -18.37
CA GLN A 222 1.63 34.44 -19.60
C GLN A 222 1.66 32.93 -19.31
N GLY A 223 1.14 32.50 -18.16
CA GLY A 223 0.90 31.10 -17.81
C GLY A 223 -0.60 30.88 -17.58
N PHE A 224 -1.06 29.66 -17.81
CA PHE A 224 -2.45 29.28 -17.59
C PHE A 224 -2.53 27.86 -17.00
N PHE A 225 -2.80 26.83 -17.80
CA PHE A 225 -2.81 25.44 -17.33
C PHE A 225 -2.60 24.41 -18.47
N SER A 226 -2.45 23.14 -18.08
CA SER A 226 -2.68 21.93 -18.89
C SER A 226 -3.60 20.94 -18.15
N TYR A 227 -4.22 20.02 -18.88
CA TYR A 227 -4.90 18.86 -18.28
C TYR A 227 -3.92 17.71 -18.01
N ALA A 228 -4.43 16.53 -17.64
CA ALA A 228 -3.63 15.36 -17.29
C ALA A 228 -2.59 14.92 -18.36
N PRO A 229 -2.88 14.89 -19.68
CA PRO A 229 -1.96 14.26 -20.62
C PRO A 229 -0.57 14.94 -20.72
N PRO A 230 -0.44 16.28 -20.75
CA PRO A 230 0.86 16.95 -20.67
C PRO A 230 1.64 16.65 -19.38
N ILE A 231 0.94 16.46 -18.25
CA ILE A 231 1.56 16.15 -16.96
C ILE A 231 2.02 14.68 -16.92
N ILE A 232 1.24 13.76 -17.49
CA ILE A 232 1.65 12.36 -17.70
C ILE A 232 2.90 12.28 -18.57
N GLU A 233 2.95 13.02 -19.68
CA GLU A 233 4.14 13.10 -20.53
C GLU A 233 5.34 13.67 -19.76
N THR A 234 5.12 14.64 -18.86
CA THR A 234 6.15 15.21 -17.99
C THR A 234 6.78 14.13 -17.10
N VAL A 235 5.96 13.32 -16.42
CA VAL A 235 6.42 12.22 -15.57
C VAL A 235 7.14 11.16 -16.38
N ASN A 236 6.59 10.76 -17.53
CA ASN A 236 7.20 9.73 -18.37
C ASN A 236 8.59 10.15 -18.88
N ARG A 237 8.76 11.42 -19.24
CA ARG A 237 10.09 11.97 -19.60
C ARG A 237 11.06 11.94 -18.43
N TYR A 238 10.59 12.33 -17.23
CA TYR A 238 11.39 12.27 -16.01
C TYR A 238 11.81 10.84 -15.67
N PHE A 239 10.87 9.89 -15.63
CA PHE A 239 11.13 8.48 -15.33
C PHE A 239 12.08 7.82 -16.33
N LYS A 240 12.00 8.19 -17.62
CA LYS A 240 12.95 7.70 -18.62
C LYS A 240 14.39 8.08 -18.29
N GLU A 241 14.62 9.24 -17.66
CA GLU A 241 15.96 9.70 -17.30
C GLU A 241 16.46 9.11 -15.98
N VAL A 242 15.59 9.00 -14.97
CA VAL A 242 15.99 8.55 -13.61
C VAL A 242 15.77 7.05 -13.37
N GLY A 243 15.19 6.33 -14.32
CA GLY A 243 14.84 4.91 -14.18
C GLY A 243 13.64 4.68 -13.26
N GLY A 244 12.65 5.59 -13.27
CA GLY A 244 11.43 5.43 -12.46
C GLY A 244 10.58 4.24 -12.92
N HIS A 245 9.93 3.57 -11.96
CA HIS A 245 9.17 2.33 -12.20
C HIS A 245 7.66 2.45 -12.01
N HIS A 246 7.20 3.55 -11.42
CA HIS A 246 5.78 3.80 -11.21
C HIS A 246 5.10 4.09 -12.56
N LYS A 247 3.83 3.75 -12.66
CA LYS A 247 2.98 3.95 -13.84
C LYS A 247 2.14 5.20 -13.66
N THR A 248 1.89 5.88 -14.77
CA THR A 248 1.01 7.06 -14.83
C THR A 248 -0.30 6.69 -15.50
N GLU A 249 -1.41 7.19 -14.99
CA GLU A 249 -2.73 6.93 -15.57
C GLU A 249 -3.60 8.19 -15.56
N ASP A 250 -4.24 8.48 -16.70
CA ASP A 250 -5.29 9.50 -16.79
C ASP A 250 -6.60 8.83 -16.37
N ILE A 251 -7.14 9.26 -15.23
CA ILE A 251 -8.37 8.74 -14.65
C ILE A 251 -9.49 9.79 -14.73
N THR A 252 -9.39 10.70 -15.70
CA THR A 252 -10.44 11.69 -15.99
C THR A 252 -11.79 10.98 -16.16
N GLY A 253 -12.79 11.46 -15.42
CA GLY A 253 -14.14 10.91 -15.39
C GLY A 253 -14.42 9.99 -14.21
N SER A 254 -13.41 9.63 -13.41
CA SER A 254 -13.63 8.87 -12.18
C SER A 254 -14.56 9.61 -11.22
N SER A 255 -15.49 8.85 -10.65
CA SER A 255 -16.42 9.28 -9.61
C SER A 255 -15.71 9.49 -8.26
N PRO A 256 -16.29 10.28 -7.34
CA PRO A 256 -15.75 10.43 -5.99
C PRO A 256 -15.48 9.10 -5.28
N GLU A 257 -16.39 8.13 -5.43
CA GLU A 257 -16.24 6.80 -4.84
C GLU A 257 -15.02 6.06 -5.42
N GLU A 258 -14.81 6.10 -6.74
CA GLU A 258 -13.62 5.52 -7.36
C GLU A 258 -12.34 6.22 -6.89
N LEU A 259 -12.34 7.55 -6.76
CA LEU A 259 -11.19 8.31 -6.27
C LEU A 259 -10.79 7.89 -4.84
N LEU A 260 -11.77 7.74 -3.96
CA LEU A 260 -11.53 7.38 -2.57
C LEU A 260 -11.20 5.89 -2.40
N ASN A 261 -12.05 5.00 -2.92
CA ASN A 261 -11.97 3.57 -2.63
C ASN A 261 -10.91 2.84 -3.47
N ASN A 262 -10.72 3.22 -4.74
CA ASN A 262 -9.81 2.49 -5.63
C ASN A 262 -8.40 3.09 -5.68
N TYR A 263 -8.19 4.29 -5.12
CA TYR A 263 -6.89 4.96 -5.12
C TYR A 263 -6.45 5.40 -3.73
N VAL A 264 -7.18 6.31 -3.08
CA VAL A 264 -6.73 6.87 -1.79
C VAL A 264 -6.62 5.78 -0.72
N GLN A 265 -7.64 4.91 -0.60
CA GLN A 265 -7.59 3.76 0.32
C GLN A 265 -6.47 2.76 -0.01
N GLU A 266 -6.11 2.62 -1.28
CA GLU A 266 -4.99 1.78 -1.74
C GLU A 266 -3.62 2.47 -1.58
N GLY A 267 -3.56 3.60 -0.88
CA GLY A 267 -2.30 4.31 -0.63
C GLY A 267 -1.81 5.15 -1.82
N ILE A 268 -2.67 5.45 -2.80
CA ILE A 268 -2.34 6.18 -4.04
C ILE A 268 -2.92 7.61 -3.97
N PRO A 269 -2.09 8.66 -3.81
CA PRO A 269 -2.55 10.04 -3.90
C PRO A 269 -3.03 10.38 -5.32
N VAL A 270 -4.08 11.20 -5.42
CA VAL A 270 -4.69 11.55 -6.73
C VAL A 270 -4.47 13.02 -7.05
N VAL A 271 -3.88 13.34 -8.21
CA VAL A 271 -3.83 14.72 -8.72
C VAL A 271 -5.18 15.06 -9.34
N VAL A 272 -5.85 16.11 -8.84
CA VAL A 272 -7.23 16.49 -9.21
C VAL A 272 -7.27 17.93 -9.69
N TRP A 273 -8.00 18.18 -10.79
CA TRP A 273 -8.31 19.53 -11.24
C TRP A 273 -9.64 19.99 -10.65
N THR A 274 -9.63 21.20 -10.13
CA THR A 274 -10.74 21.89 -9.48
C THR A 274 -10.64 23.38 -9.81
N THR A 275 -11.05 24.25 -8.90
CA THR A 275 -10.89 25.70 -9.01
C THR A 275 -10.27 26.30 -7.75
N ILE A 276 -9.69 27.49 -7.90
CA ILE A 276 -9.13 28.25 -6.79
C ILE A 276 -10.23 28.51 -5.73
N ASP A 277 -9.94 28.13 -4.49
CA ASP A 277 -10.84 28.22 -3.33
C ASP A 277 -12.19 27.49 -3.49
N LEU A 278 -12.27 26.47 -4.36
CA LEU A 278 -13.51 25.75 -4.65
C LEU A 278 -14.67 26.70 -5.07
N LYS A 279 -14.33 27.76 -5.81
CA LYS A 279 -15.29 28.72 -6.37
C LYS A 279 -15.89 28.17 -7.67
N GLU A 280 -17.05 28.69 -8.06
CA GLU A 280 -17.66 28.34 -9.35
C GLU A 280 -16.68 28.53 -10.53
N PRO A 281 -16.64 27.60 -11.50
CA PRO A 281 -15.82 27.73 -12.70
C PRO A 281 -16.18 28.98 -13.52
N LEU A 282 -15.16 29.76 -13.87
CA LEU A 282 -15.31 31.01 -14.64
C LEU A 282 -14.95 30.82 -16.11
N PHE A 283 -15.97 30.61 -16.95
CA PHE A 283 -15.85 30.48 -18.42
C PHE A 283 -15.89 31.86 -19.12
N ASN A 284 -15.05 32.80 -18.69
CA ASN A 284 -15.00 34.16 -19.25
C ASN A 284 -13.64 34.49 -19.88
N TYR A 285 -12.91 33.46 -20.29
CA TYR A 285 -11.64 33.57 -20.99
C TYR A 285 -11.56 32.49 -22.07
N SER A 286 -10.93 32.84 -23.19
CA SER A 286 -10.79 31.95 -24.34
C SER A 286 -9.59 32.34 -25.20
N TRP A 287 -9.10 31.39 -25.98
CA TRP A 287 -8.09 31.62 -27.00
C TRP A 287 -8.26 30.66 -28.18
N TYR A 288 -7.56 30.96 -29.27
CA TYR A 288 -7.48 30.09 -30.44
C TYR A 288 -6.35 29.07 -30.29
N VAL A 289 -6.61 27.81 -30.58
CA VAL A 289 -5.56 26.77 -30.52
C VAL A 289 -4.51 27.07 -31.59
N HIS A 290 -3.24 27.10 -31.18
CA HIS A 290 -2.10 27.42 -32.04
C HIS A 290 -2.12 26.60 -33.35
N GLY A 291 -1.95 27.27 -34.49
CA GLY A 291 -1.98 26.63 -35.81
C GLY A 291 -3.38 26.29 -36.34
N THR A 292 -4.45 26.69 -35.65
CA THR A 292 -5.84 26.43 -36.04
C THR A 292 -6.72 27.67 -35.88
N GLU A 293 -7.95 27.61 -36.42
CA GLU A 293 -9.00 28.61 -36.15
C GLU A 293 -10.01 28.15 -35.08
N LYS A 294 -9.73 27.05 -34.36
CA LYS A 294 -10.57 26.54 -33.28
C LYS A 294 -10.38 27.43 -32.04
N SER A 295 -11.45 28.09 -31.59
CA SER A 295 -11.49 28.75 -30.28
C SER A 295 -11.89 27.75 -29.20
N ILE A 296 -11.29 27.86 -28.02
CA ILE A 296 -11.67 27.08 -26.84
C ILE A 296 -12.00 28.00 -25.68
N ASP A 297 -13.10 27.71 -24.99
CA ASP A 297 -13.46 28.35 -23.72
C ASP A 297 -12.81 27.56 -22.57
N VAL A 298 -12.32 28.29 -21.57
CA VAL A 298 -11.53 27.69 -20.49
C VAL A 298 -11.94 28.21 -19.13
N ILE A 299 -11.63 27.43 -18.10
CA ILE A 299 -11.91 27.80 -16.71
C ILE A 299 -10.78 28.71 -16.22
N ARG A 300 -11.05 30.02 -16.13
CA ARG A 300 -10.04 31.03 -15.78
C ARG A 300 -9.46 30.86 -14.37
N ASN A 301 -10.26 30.34 -13.45
CA ASN A 301 -9.86 30.04 -12.08
C ASN A 301 -9.58 28.54 -11.88
N SER A 302 -9.16 27.83 -12.91
CA SER A 302 -8.75 26.41 -12.77
C SER A 302 -7.61 26.31 -11.76
N HIS A 303 -7.61 25.21 -11.01
CA HIS A 303 -6.59 24.89 -10.02
C HIS A 303 -6.35 23.39 -10.01
N THR A 304 -5.19 22.97 -9.54
CA THR A 304 -4.83 21.56 -9.41
C THR A 304 -4.26 21.30 -8.02
N VAL A 305 -4.74 20.24 -7.38
CA VAL A 305 -4.40 19.84 -6.02
C VAL A 305 -4.15 18.34 -5.97
N VAL A 306 -3.63 17.82 -4.86
CA VAL A 306 -3.52 16.37 -4.62
C VAL A 306 -4.52 15.97 -3.55
N LEU A 307 -5.44 15.05 -3.86
CA LEU A 307 -6.30 14.38 -2.89
C LEU A 307 -5.47 13.33 -2.14
N THR A 308 -5.37 13.50 -0.83
CA THR A 308 -4.49 12.69 0.04
C THR A 308 -5.27 11.87 1.06
N GLY A 309 -6.56 12.13 1.23
CA GLY A 309 -7.32 11.48 2.30
C GLY A 309 -8.76 11.97 2.36
N PHE A 310 -9.49 11.42 3.33
CA PHE A 310 -10.87 11.79 3.61
C PHE A 310 -11.23 11.51 5.07
N SER A 311 -12.30 12.16 5.53
CA SER A 311 -13.11 11.80 6.70
C SER A 311 -14.56 11.59 6.25
N GLU A 312 -15.51 11.46 7.18
CA GLU A 312 -16.94 11.42 6.84
C GLU A 312 -17.44 12.70 6.17
N GLU A 313 -16.89 13.87 6.53
CA GLU A 313 -17.39 15.18 6.08
C GLU A 313 -16.40 15.95 5.19
N GLU A 314 -15.11 15.60 5.21
CA GLU A 314 -14.06 16.36 4.57
C GLU A 314 -13.18 15.50 3.65
N VAL A 315 -12.53 16.15 2.70
CA VAL A 315 -11.37 15.60 2.00
C VAL A 315 -10.10 16.30 2.48
N PHE A 316 -9.02 15.55 2.59
CA PHE A 316 -7.69 16.10 2.85
C PHE A 316 -6.95 16.26 1.53
N VAL A 317 -6.32 17.42 1.34
CA VAL A 317 -5.61 17.75 0.11
C VAL A 317 -4.28 18.45 0.36
N MET A 318 -3.28 18.17 -0.48
CA MET A 318 -2.11 19.03 -0.67
C MET A 318 -2.46 20.07 -1.75
N ASP A 319 -2.73 21.30 -1.32
CA ASP A 319 -3.01 22.43 -2.19
C ASP A 319 -1.71 23.22 -2.45
N PRO A 320 -1.19 23.31 -3.68
CA PRO A 320 0.09 23.96 -3.95
C PRO A 320 0.10 25.48 -3.66
N LEU A 321 -1.05 26.11 -3.39
CA LEU A 321 -1.14 27.49 -2.93
C LEU A 321 -1.22 27.62 -1.39
N LYS A 322 -1.56 26.54 -0.66
CA LYS A 322 -1.89 26.61 0.78
C LYS A 322 -1.19 25.56 1.66
N GLY A 323 -0.61 24.52 1.06
CA GLY A 323 -0.11 23.33 1.73
C GLY A 323 -1.21 22.32 2.03
N ASN A 324 -0.98 21.46 3.04
CA ASN A 324 -1.95 20.47 3.47
C ASN A 324 -3.14 21.14 4.19
N VAL A 325 -4.34 21.00 3.61
CA VAL A 325 -5.60 21.58 4.10
C VAL A 325 -6.74 20.57 3.95
N SER A 326 -7.85 20.80 4.65
CA SER A 326 -9.10 20.07 4.42
C SER A 326 -10.15 20.96 3.73
N TYR A 327 -11.06 20.31 3.00
CA TYR A 327 -12.22 20.95 2.38
C TYR A 327 -13.48 20.10 2.61
N PRO A 328 -14.67 20.72 2.72
CA PRO A 328 -15.92 19.97 2.77
C PRO A 328 -16.07 19.04 1.56
N MET A 329 -16.33 17.75 1.81
CA MET A 329 -16.32 16.70 0.79
C MET A 329 -17.31 16.99 -0.34
N ASP A 330 -18.55 17.33 0.01
CA ASP A 330 -19.61 17.65 -0.94
C ASP A 330 -19.23 18.81 -1.87
N GLN A 331 -18.68 19.89 -1.29
CA GLN A 331 -18.28 21.05 -2.07
C GLN A 331 -17.09 20.73 -2.99
N PHE A 332 -16.10 19.98 -2.49
CA PHE A 332 -14.94 19.58 -3.27
C PHE A 332 -15.36 18.79 -4.51
N PHE A 333 -16.18 17.74 -4.32
CA PHE A 333 -16.60 16.89 -5.42
C PHE A 333 -17.63 17.54 -6.35
N GLU A 334 -18.45 18.47 -5.85
CA GLU A 334 -19.31 19.31 -6.70
C GLU A 334 -18.46 20.14 -7.68
N ILE A 335 -17.42 20.82 -7.18
CA ILE A 335 -16.56 21.67 -8.00
C ILE A 335 -15.67 20.83 -8.93
N TYR A 336 -15.11 19.71 -8.46
CA TYR A 336 -14.41 18.74 -9.30
C TYR A 336 -15.25 18.34 -10.52
N LYS A 337 -16.53 18.00 -10.30
CA LYS A 337 -17.47 17.66 -11.37
C LYS A 337 -17.71 18.83 -12.32
N LYS A 338 -17.95 20.04 -11.79
CA LYS A 338 -18.13 21.26 -12.60
C LYS A 338 -16.87 21.66 -13.38
N ALA A 339 -15.69 21.29 -12.87
CA ALA A 339 -14.39 21.53 -13.51
C ALA A 339 -14.02 20.48 -14.58
N GLY A 340 -14.88 19.49 -14.84
CA GLY A 340 -14.70 18.49 -15.90
C GLY A 340 -14.23 17.12 -15.42
N SER A 341 -14.15 16.89 -14.11
CA SER A 341 -13.73 15.62 -13.51
C SER A 341 -12.36 15.13 -13.99
N HIS A 342 -11.38 16.03 -14.14
CA HIS A 342 -10.02 15.64 -14.53
C HIS A 342 -9.22 15.18 -13.32
N ALA A 343 -8.60 14.02 -13.44
CA ALA A 343 -7.74 13.44 -12.42
C ALA A 343 -6.67 12.55 -13.05
N MET A 344 -5.53 12.41 -12.37
CA MET A 344 -4.48 11.47 -12.74
C MET A 344 -3.79 10.89 -11.50
N VAL A 345 -3.15 9.74 -11.68
CA VAL A 345 -2.35 9.08 -10.64
C VAL A 345 -0.96 8.71 -11.15
N VAL A 346 -0.04 8.57 -10.20
CA VAL A 346 1.23 7.86 -10.34
C VAL A 346 1.16 6.69 -9.36
N ARG A 347 1.40 5.44 -9.77
CA ARG A 347 1.19 4.25 -8.93
C ARG A 347 2.11 3.08 -9.26
#